data_AF-A0A7W7ZCL7-F1
#
_entry.id   AF-A0A7W7ZCL7-F1
#
_cell.length_a   1.000
_cell.length_b   1.000
_cell.length_c   1.000
_cell.angle_alpha   90.00
_cell.angle_beta   90.00
_cell.angle_gamma   90.00
#
_symmetry.space_group_name_H-M   'P 1'
#
loop_
_entity.id
_entity.type
_entity.pdbx_description
1 polymer ?
#
loop_
_entity_poly.entity_id
_entity_poly.type
_entity_poly.pdbx_seq_one_letter_code
_entity_poly.pdbx_strand_id
1 'polypeptide(L)'
;MHLRGMRVGMLLFAAVMAGGVSSSFGEATWTEIRSPHFRVLTDASAGDGRRVANEFEQMRHVFVERFGNGGEVQSGPPLTIVAARDQGTFREVLPRQAKRSDNLAGIFFSGWEKQFALVRMDSWTGQGQVVVYHEYAHSFMHANIRWMPVWLDEGMAEFYAYTQFQHDRVLVGAPSLRSRALNTMVLKPVATMLAQRSSYDSDLKKMDEFYAQAWAMVHFMTFGPGMGNGQKLGQFIKLLQADVPQPKAFEQVFGDQKTFDKALYEYVHRFSFSAGVFPPDKGDDPKSYAEKKLNPAETAYELGCFHVGTHDREDGRVLLEKALTLDPKMAGAHEAMGYLDFDAGKDLGAVEEWGKALALDPGLPRSLFALTMSGPALSQRTPEELKTTHEKLERVVELDPKFAPAFAELALVDWRLGQMQKAYKDSRQAETLEPHRAGYRLLTGHILLQGNQPALAGTYARFVAEHWTGPDHNEAVELWQEVPPARRDSDPSPVTDMPPDTQIVRGTLTEVACRREKGEQTKFTIRPETVDGANLTTSQLLKLTGAERFRSGFSDTLWWGEDHFSLCHHVEGRTVVVAYKAETKEVEDIEVRDDLPGGVK
;
A
#
# COMPACT_ATOMS: atom_id res chain seq x y z
N MET A 1 36.64 35.23 50.48
CA MET A 1 37.68 34.85 51.46
C MET A 1 37.01 33.94 52.49
N HIS A 2 37.56 32.72 52.66
CA HIS A 2 37.29 31.71 53.72
C HIS A 2 35.88 31.07 53.79
N LEU A 3 35.77 29.79 53.40
CA LEU A 3 36.02 28.53 54.16
C LEU A 3 34.90 28.20 55.15
N ARG A 4 34.16 27.11 54.87
CA ARG A 4 33.95 25.97 55.79
C ARG A 4 33.04 24.92 55.15
N GLY A 5 33.53 23.68 55.12
CA GLY A 5 32.67 22.50 54.96
C GLY A 5 32.09 22.07 56.30
N MET A 6 30.97 21.33 56.24
CA MET A 6 30.57 20.34 57.25
C MET A 6 29.54 19.39 56.63
N ARG A 7 29.83 18.08 56.74
CA ARG A 7 28.91 16.97 56.48
C ARG A 7 28.19 16.61 57.78
N VAL A 8 26.86 16.47 57.74
CA VAL A 8 25.96 15.58 58.52
C VAL A 8 24.61 15.70 57.76
N GLY A 9 23.81 14.71 57.37
CA GLY A 9 23.58 13.33 57.82
C GLY A 9 22.07 13.17 58.07
N MET A 10 21.45 12.20 57.39
CA MET A 10 20.16 11.54 57.68
C MET A 10 18.80 12.06 57.15
N LEU A 11 18.11 11.10 56.52
CA LEU A 11 16.66 10.84 56.44
C LEU A 11 15.83 11.65 55.41
N LEU A 12 15.94 11.22 54.14
CA LEU A 12 14.89 11.43 53.15
C LEU A 12 13.94 10.23 53.17
N PHE A 13 12.72 10.48 53.64
CA PHE A 13 11.56 9.59 53.49
C PHE A 13 11.30 9.39 51.99
N ALA A 14 11.31 8.14 51.54
CA ALA A 14 10.90 7.77 50.20
C ALA A 14 9.39 7.99 50.05
N ALA A 15 9.00 9.07 49.39
CA ALA A 15 7.71 9.17 48.72
C ALA A 15 7.91 8.71 47.29
N VAL A 16 7.64 7.43 47.03
CA VAL A 16 7.47 6.90 45.68
C VAL A 16 6.19 7.54 45.14
N MET A 17 6.32 8.69 44.49
CA MET A 17 5.30 9.17 43.56
C MET A 17 5.43 8.28 42.33
N ALA A 18 4.60 7.22 42.29
CA ALA A 18 4.27 6.53 41.06
C ALA A 18 3.61 7.55 40.13
N GLY A 19 4.42 8.26 39.36
CA GLY A 19 3.98 9.05 38.23
C GLY A 19 3.56 8.10 37.12
N GLY A 20 2.40 7.48 37.28
CA GLY A 20 1.70 6.88 36.16
C GLY A 20 1.39 7.99 35.17
N VAL A 21 2.06 7.99 34.02
CA VAL A 21 1.59 8.72 32.85
C VAL A 21 0.33 8.00 32.41
N SER A 22 -0.79 8.39 33.00
CA SER A 22 -2.10 8.07 32.47
C SER A 22 -2.26 8.94 31.24
N SER A 23 -2.06 8.35 30.06
CA SER A 23 -2.61 8.91 28.83
C SER A 23 -4.12 8.86 28.96
N SER A 24 -4.71 9.88 29.57
CA SER A 24 -6.13 10.12 29.43
C SER A 24 -6.35 10.50 27.97
N PHE A 25 -6.57 9.52 27.09
CA PHE A 25 -7.52 9.72 25.99
C PHE A 25 -8.76 10.28 26.66
N GLY A 26 -8.91 11.60 26.60
CA GLY A 26 -9.84 12.37 27.42
C GLY A 26 -11.25 11.85 27.21
N GLU A 27 -12.14 12.22 28.13
CA GLU A 27 -13.59 11.94 28.13
C GLU A 27 -14.37 12.43 26.88
N ALA A 28 -13.67 12.76 25.78
CA ALA A 28 -14.25 13.10 24.50
C ALA A 28 -15.10 11.93 23.99
N THR A 29 -16.40 12.20 23.80
CA THR A 29 -17.33 11.22 23.25
C THR A 29 -17.10 11.13 21.74
N TRP A 30 -16.46 10.07 21.28
CA TRP A 30 -16.30 9.81 19.86
C TRP A 30 -17.64 9.39 19.23
N THR A 31 -17.84 9.82 18.00
CA THR A 31 -19.03 9.55 17.22
C THR A 31 -18.63 8.98 15.87
N GLU A 32 -19.28 7.89 15.49
CA GLU A 32 -19.21 7.34 14.15
C GLU A 32 -20.32 7.95 13.29
N ILE A 33 -19.93 8.41 12.10
CA ILE A 33 -20.83 8.80 11.00
C ILE A 33 -20.65 7.79 9.87
N ARG A 34 -21.75 7.24 9.35
CA ARG A 34 -21.74 6.36 8.18
C ARG A 34 -22.48 7.00 7.01
N SER A 35 -21.76 7.20 5.92
CA SER A 35 -22.30 7.50 4.59
C SER A 35 -22.36 6.19 3.77
N PRO A 36 -22.87 6.21 2.52
CA PRO A 36 -22.95 5.00 1.69
C PRO A 36 -21.62 4.26 1.51
N HIS A 37 -20.49 4.97 1.39
CA HIS A 37 -19.19 4.38 1.10
C HIS A 37 -18.13 4.60 2.19
N PHE A 38 -18.37 5.51 3.15
CA PHE A 38 -17.35 5.89 4.13
C PHE A 38 -17.83 5.78 5.58
N ARG A 39 -16.86 5.50 6.46
CA ARG A 39 -17.00 5.60 7.91
C ARG A 39 -16.11 6.74 8.40
N VAL A 40 -16.69 7.68 9.14
CA VAL A 40 -15.96 8.78 9.78
C VAL A 40 -16.08 8.63 11.30
N LEU A 41 -14.95 8.60 11.99
CA LEU A 41 -14.84 8.62 13.44
C LEU A 41 -14.43 10.02 13.87
N THR A 42 -15.18 10.67 14.76
CA THR A 42 -14.84 12.05 15.16
C THR A 42 -15.15 12.32 16.62
N ASP A 43 -14.32 13.16 17.25
CA ASP A 43 -14.54 13.74 18.56
C ASP A 43 -15.16 15.16 18.49
N ALA A 44 -15.50 15.63 17.29
CA ALA A 44 -16.23 16.88 17.08
C ALA A 44 -17.75 16.67 17.03
N SER A 45 -18.48 17.65 16.50
CA SER A 45 -19.92 17.52 16.31
C SER A 45 -20.24 16.52 15.20
N ALA A 46 -21.39 15.85 15.29
CA ALA A 46 -21.86 14.99 14.22
C ALA A 46 -22.10 15.76 12.89
N GLY A 47 -22.36 17.07 12.95
CA GLY A 47 -22.44 17.91 11.77
C GLY A 47 -21.09 18.06 11.07
N ASP A 48 -19.99 18.17 11.83
CA ASP A 48 -18.63 18.19 11.29
C ASP A 48 -18.26 16.85 10.66
N GLY A 49 -18.55 15.73 11.35
CA GLY A 49 -18.34 14.39 10.80
C GLY A 49 -19.12 14.15 9.50
N ARG A 50 -20.38 14.59 9.42
CA ARG A 50 -21.20 14.54 8.19
C ARG A 50 -20.64 15.38 7.06
N ARG A 51 -20.05 16.55 7.36
CA ARG A 51 -19.38 17.38 6.35
C ARG A 51 -18.19 16.64 5.75
N VAL A 52 -17.31 16.08 6.58
CA VAL A 52 -16.15 15.29 6.12
C VAL A 52 -16.62 14.10 5.30
N ALA A 53 -17.58 13.31 5.79
CA ALA A 53 -18.14 12.17 5.06
C ALA A 53 -18.67 12.59 3.68
N ASN A 54 -19.43 13.69 3.63
CA ASN A 54 -19.96 14.20 2.38
C ASN A 54 -18.86 14.62 1.40
N GLU A 55 -17.79 15.28 1.83
CA GLU A 55 -16.70 15.66 0.92
C GLU A 55 -16.02 14.43 0.29
N PHE A 56 -15.85 13.34 1.03
CA PHE A 56 -15.35 12.08 0.47
C PHE A 56 -16.34 11.43 -0.51
N GLU A 57 -17.65 11.48 -0.23
CA GLU A 57 -18.69 11.04 -1.19
C GLU A 57 -18.65 11.87 -2.48
N GLN A 58 -18.51 13.20 -2.37
CA GLN A 58 -18.37 14.08 -3.53
C GLN A 58 -17.09 13.78 -4.32
N MET A 59 -15.98 13.52 -3.63
CA MET A 59 -14.73 13.11 -4.28
C MET A 59 -14.89 11.79 -5.03
N ARG A 60 -15.55 10.80 -4.39
CA ARG A 60 -15.87 9.52 -5.01
C ARG A 60 -16.77 9.71 -6.24
N HIS A 61 -17.78 10.58 -6.16
CA HIS A 61 -18.64 10.90 -7.29
C HIS A 61 -17.85 11.47 -8.48
N VAL A 62 -16.92 12.40 -8.24
CA VAL A 62 -16.02 12.92 -9.29
C VAL A 62 -15.29 11.77 -10.00
N PHE A 63 -14.78 10.82 -9.24
CA PHE A 63 -14.10 9.66 -9.82
C PHE A 63 -15.04 8.74 -10.59
N VAL A 64 -16.23 8.43 -10.07
CA VAL A 64 -17.21 7.60 -10.80
C VAL A 64 -17.64 8.25 -12.11
N GLU A 65 -17.90 9.56 -12.12
CA GLU A 65 -18.26 10.29 -13.34
C GLU A 65 -17.12 10.29 -14.38
N ARG A 66 -15.86 10.25 -13.92
CA ARG A 66 -14.68 10.28 -14.80
C ARG A 66 -14.21 8.90 -15.27
N PHE A 67 -14.27 7.90 -14.41
CA PHE A 67 -13.71 6.56 -14.65
C PHE A 67 -14.77 5.50 -14.90
N GLY A 68 -16.04 5.77 -14.55
CA GLY A 68 -17.10 4.76 -14.56
C GLY A 68 -17.48 4.23 -15.93
N ASN A 69 -17.48 5.05 -16.99
CA ASN A 69 -17.82 4.64 -18.36
C ASN A 69 -19.05 3.68 -18.46
N GLY A 70 -20.01 3.79 -17.53
CA GLY A 70 -21.21 2.95 -17.46
C GLY A 70 -21.09 1.61 -16.72
N GLY A 71 -19.97 1.30 -16.07
CA GLY A 71 -19.73 0.09 -15.26
C GLY A 71 -19.59 0.36 -13.75
N GLU A 72 -19.52 -0.71 -12.96
CA GLU A 72 -19.22 -0.64 -11.52
C GLU A 72 -17.75 -0.25 -11.32
N VAL A 73 -17.50 0.78 -10.50
CA VAL A 73 -16.15 1.24 -10.16
C VAL A 73 -15.82 0.79 -8.75
N GLN A 74 -14.70 0.09 -8.60
CA GLN A 74 -14.23 -0.32 -7.28
C GLN A 74 -13.68 0.90 -6.53
N SER A 75 -13.86 0.94 -5.22
CA SER A 75 -13.29 2.00 -4.37
C SER A 75 -12.05 1.55 -3.61
N GLY A 76 -11.53 0.36 -3.95
CA GLY A 76 -10.45 -0.28 -3.21
C GLY A 76 -10.91 -0.78 -1.83
N PRO A 77 -9.94 -1.08 -0.95
CA PRO A 77 -10.22 -1.50 0.42
C PRO A 77 -11.00 -0.43 1.21
N PRO A 78 -11.85 -0.82 2.18
CA PRO A 78 -12.63 0.12 2.98
C PRO A 78 -11.78 1.20 3.65
N LEU A 79 -12.15 2.47 3.43
CA LEU A 79 -11.50 3.64 4.04
C LEU A 79 -12.24 4.09 5.31
N THR A 80 -11.54 4.10 6.44
CA THR A 80 -12.01 4.69 7.71
C THR A 80 -11.31 6.03 7.94
N ILE A 81 -12.09 7.09 8.11
CA ILE A 81 -11.58 8.45 8.28
C ILE A 81 -11.68 8.83 9.76
N VAL A 82 -10.55 9.02 10.42
CA VAL A 82 -10.48 9.60 11.76
C VAL A 82 -10.43 11.12 11.60
N ALA A 83 -11.51 11.81 11.95
CA ALA A 83 -11.64 13.26 11.86
C ALA A 83 -11.46 13.89 13.25
N ALA A 84 -10.23 14.27 13.53
CA ALA A 84 -9.84 14.98 14.75
C ALA A 84 -10.35 16.42 14.70
N ARG A 85 -10.98 16.88 15.78
CA ARG A 85 -11.54 18.23 15.87
C ARG A 85 -10.51 19.34 15.70
N ASP A 86 -9.32 19.14 16.24
CA ASP A 86 -8.24 20.14 16.28
C ASP A 86 -6.85 19.49 16.38
N GLN A 87 -5.81 20.32 16.43
CA GLN A 87 -4.42 19.87 16.58
C GLN A 87 -4.15 19.06 17.86
N GLY A 88 -4.89 19.30 18.93
CA GLY A 88 -4.75 18.56 20.19
C GLY A 88 -5.12 17.10 19.99
N THR A 89 -6.34 16.82 19.53
CA THR A 89 -6.80 15.45 19.24
C THR A 89 -5.92 14.79 18.18
N PHE A 90 -5.52 15.53 17.13
CA PHE A 90 -4.64 14.99 16.09
C PHE A 90 -3.31 14.48 16.67
N ARG A 91 -2.72 15.20 17.64
CA ARG A 91 -1.50 14.79 18.35
C ARG A 91 -1.72 13.61 19.29
N GLU A 92 -2.91 13.50 19.88
CA GLU A 92 -3.26 12.36 20.75
C GLU A 92 -3.42 11.06 19.95
N VAL A 93 -4.08 11.13 18.78
CA VAL A 93 -4.28 9.98 17.90
C VAL A 93 -2.99 9.58 17.16
N LEU A 94 -2.09 10.52 16.87
CA LEU A 94 -0.86 10.24 16.11
C LEU A 94 0.39 10.92 16.71
N PRO A 95 0.79 10.56 17.93
CA PRO A 95 1.79 11.30 18.71
C PRO A 95 3.20 11.24 18.12
N ARG A 96 3.58 10.18 17.42
CA ARG A 96 4.93 10.03 16.83
C ARG A 96 5.14 10.94 15.62
N GLN A 97 4.16 11.00 14.72
CA GLN A 97 4.22 11.76 13.48
C GLN A 97 3.96 13.25 13.75
N ALA A 98 3.08 13.59 14.69
CA ALA A 98 2.81 14.98 15.03
C ALA A 98 4.03 15.68 15.67
N LYS A 99 4.97 14.93 16.27
CA LYS A 99 6.28 15.48 16.70
C LYS A 99 7.20 15.88 15.55
N ARG A 100 6.95 15.39 14.32
CA ARG A 100 7.79 15.65 13.14
C ARG A 100 7.35 16.88 12.35
N SER A 101 6.08 17.27 12.42
CA SER A 101 5.55 18.46 11.74
C SER A 101 4.25 18.96 12.38
N ASP A 102 4.23 20.24 12.77
CA ASP A 102 3.05 20.90 13.36
C ASP A 102 2.00 21.32 12.31
N ASN A 103 2.36 21.30 11.03
CA ASN A 103 1.54 21.79 9.93
C ASN A 103 0.73 20.68 9.21
N LEU A 104 0.80 19.43 9.68
CA LEU A 104 0.04 18.33 9.10
C LEU A 104 -1.46 18.56 9.33
N ALA A 105 -2.19 18.70 8.22
CA ALA A 105 -3.65 18.81 8.21
C ALA A 105 -4.34 17.48 7.91
N GLY A 106 -3.60 16.50 7.37
CA GLY A 106 -4.05 15.14 7.22
C GLY A 106 -2.93 14.20 6.79
N ILE A 107 -3.18 12.91 6.92
CA ILE A 107 -2.31 11.82 6.49
C ILE A 107 -3.18 10.63 6.06
N PHE A 108 -2.70 9.86 5.11
CA PHE A 108 -3.35 8.66 4.62
C PHE A 108 -2.43 7.46 4.83
N PHE A 109 -3.02 6.33 5.19
CA PHE A 109 -2.35 5.05 5.36
C PHE A 109 -3.08 4.03 4.51
N SER A 110 -2.37 3.56 3.49
CA SER A 110 -2.82 2.46 2.65
C SER A 110 -2.52 1.14 3.36
N GLY A 111 -3.52 0.27 3.42
CA GLY A 111 -3.35 -1.13 3.73
C GLY A 111 -4.18 -1.94 2.73
N TRP A 112 -3.81 -3.21 2.58
CA TRP A 112 -4.49 -4.16 1.69
C TRP A 112 -5.95 -4.42 2.10
N GLU A 113 -6.25 -4.44 3.40
CA GLU A 113 -7.61 -4.73 3.91
C GLU A 113 -8.45 -3.51 4.25
N LYS A 114 -7.74 -2.47 4.68
CA LYS A 114 -8.31 -1.30 5.31
C LYS A 114 -7.37 -0.16 5.06
N GLN A 115 -7.98 0.97 4.78
CA GLN A 115 -7.28 2.22 4.62
C GLN A 115 -7.72 3.15 5.74
N PHE A 116 -6.81 4.02 6.15
CA PHE A 116 -7.09 5.02 7.16
C PHE A 116 -6.68 6.40 6.67
N ALA A 117 -7.55 7.38 6.92
CA ALA A 117 -7.20 8.78 6.80
C ALA A 117 -7.34 9.43 8.16
N LEU A 118 -6.35 10.19 8.60
CA LEU A 118 -6.49 11.08 9.76
C LEU A 118 -6.57 12.50 9.24
N VAL A 119 -7.63 13.23 9.60
CA VAL A 119 -7.90 14.60 9.13
C VAL A 119 -8.04 15.55 10.31
N ARG A 120 -7.41 16.73 10.21
CA ARG A 120 -7.46 17.79 11.23
C ARG A 120 -8.44 18.88 10.82
N MET A 121 -9.64 18.85 11.40
CA MET A 121 -10.79 19.61 10.89
C MET A 121 -10.66 21.13 11.00
N ASP A 122 -9.95 21.64 12.01
CA ASP A 122 -9.64 23.07 12.14
C ASP A 122 -8.81 23.65 10.98
N SER A 123 -8.24 22.78 10.13
CA SER A 123 -7.44 23.12 8.96
C SER A 123 -7.82 22.34 7.70
N TRP A 124 -8.95 21.62 7.72
CA TRP A 124 -9.43 20.75 6.64
C TRP A 124 -10.12 21.55 5.53
N THR A 125 -9.36 22.43 4.89
CA THR A 125 -9.80 23.17 3.69
C THR A 125 -8.61 23.47 2.80
N GLY A 126 -8.82 23.51 1.48
CA GLY A 126 -7.80 23.92 0.52
C GLY A 126 -6.55 23.04 0.62
N GLN A 127 -5.45 23.59 1.13
CA GLN A 127 -4.18 22.86 1.23
C GLN A 127 -4.21 21.71 2.23
N GLY A 128 -5.08 21.79 3.24
CA GLY A 128 -5.14 20.76 4.26
C GLY A 128 -5.68 19.41 3.77
N GLN A 129 -6.40 19.43 2.63
CA GLN A 129 -7.03 18.27 2.01
C GLN A 129 -6.11 17.53 1.02
N VAL A 130 -5.13 18.25 0.44
CA VAL A 130 -4.35 17.81 -0.72
C VAL A 130 -3.69 16.47 -0.50
N VAL A 131 -2.98 16.28 0.61
CA VAL A 131 -2.26 15.02 0.89
C VAL A 131 -3.22 13.83 0.93
N VAL A 132 -4.35 13.98 1.63
CA VAL A 132 -5.30 12.88 1.80
C VAL A 132 -6.04 12.58 0.50
N TYR A 133 -6.41 13.58 -0.29
CA TYR A 133 -7.03 13.35 -1.59
C TYR A 133 -6.06 12.88 -2.68
N HIS A 134 -4.77 13.22 -2.57
CA HIS A 134 -3.71 12.65 -3.42
C HIS A 134 -3.62 11.14 -3.22
N GLU A 135 -3.47 10.69 -1.97
CA GLU A 135 -3.38 9.26 -1.65
C GLU A 135 -4.70 8.51 -1.92
N TYR A 136 -5.85 9.16 -1.66
CA TYR A 136 -7.14 8.58 -2.03
C TYR A 136 -7.30 8.46 -3.55
N ALA A 137 -6.75 9.38 -4.34
CA ALA A 137 -6.74 9.25 -5.80
C ALA A 137 -5.93 8.04 -6.25
N HIS A 138 -4.75 7.78 -5.67
CA HIS A 138 -3.99 6.56 -5.94
C HIS A 138 -4.81 5.31 -5.60
N SER A 139 -5.37 5.23 -4.39
CA SER A 139 -6.21 4.10 -3.97
C SER A 139 -7.33 3.81 -4.98
N PHE A 140 -8.06 4.86 -5.40
CA PHE A 140 -9.13 4.72 -6.37
C PHE A 140 -8.61 4.26 -7.74
N MET A 141 -7.54 4.86 -8.25
CA MET A 141 -7.00 4.53 -9.56
C MET A 141 -6.44 3.11 -9.60
N HIS A 142 -5.68 2.70 -8.59
CA HIS A 142 -5.07 1.37 -8.49
C HIS A 142 -6.10 0.25 -8.28
N ALA A 143 -7.27 0.57 -7.73
CA ALA A 143 -8.40 -0.37 -7.66
C ALA A 143 -9.06 -0.64 -9.03
N ASN A 144 -8.80 0.17 -10.06
CA ASN A 144 -9.52 0.10 -11.33
C ASN A 144 -8.62 0.04 -12.57
N ILE A 145 -7.33 0.33 -12.44
CA ILE A 145 -6.38 0.45 -13.55
C ILE A 145 -5.20 -0.50 -13.29
N ARG A 146 -4.85 -1.34 -14.27
CA ARG A 146 -3.79 -2.35 -14.13
C ARG A 146 -2.42 -1.69 -13.91
N TRP A 147 -2.12 -0.70 -14.74
CA TRP A 147 -0.86 0.02 -14.66
C TRP A 147 -0.99 1.40 -15.29
N MET A 148 -0.23 2.35 -14.76
CA MET A 148 -0.01 3.65 -15.35
C MET A 148 1.46 4.06 -15.23
N PRO A 149 1.98 4.82 -16.21
CA PRO A 149 3.29 5.43 -16.08
C PRO A 149 3.32 6.38 -14.88
N VAL A 150 4.47 6.45 -14.20
CA VAL A 150 4.62 7.24 -12.97
C VAL A 150 4.19 8.69 -13.12
N TRP A 151 4.57 9.38 -14.21
CA TRP A 151 4.16 10.77 -14.41
C TRP A 151 2.63 10.93 -14.51
N LEU A 152 1.94 9.92 -15.04
CA LEU A 152 0.49 9.96 -15.23
C LEU A 152 -0.22 9.65 -13.92
N ASP A 153 0.25 8.63 -13.19
CA ASP A 153 -0.28 8.26 -11.87
C ASP A 153 -0.17 9.45 -10.90
N GLU A 154 1.04 9.97 -10.73
CA GLU A 154 1.30 11.13 -9.86
C GLU A 154 0.64 12.40 -10.38
N GLY A 155 0.66 12.64 -11.69
CA GLY A 155 0.02 13.80 -12.30
C GLY A 155 -1.49 13.81 -12.13
N MET A 156 -2.13 12.65 -12.18
CA MET A 156 -3.57 12.52 -11.91
C MET A 156 -3.87 12.65 -10.43
N ALA A 157 -3.08 12.02 -9.56
CA ALA A 157 -3.23 12.18 -8.12
C ALA A 157 -3.12 13.66 -7.72
N GLU A 158 -2.11 14.38 -8.21
CA GLU A 158 -1.97 15.83 -8.04
C GLU A 158 -3.16 16.60 -8.66
N PHE A 159 -3.64 16.22 -9.84
CA PHE A 159 -4.73 16.91 -10.51
C PHE A 159 -6.05 16.85 -9.73
N TYR A 160 -6.35 15.67 -9.16
CA TYR A 160 -7.57 15.44 -8.39
C TYR A 160 -7.42 15.91 -6.93
N ALA A 161 -6.22 15.89 -6.34
CA ALA A 161 -5.97 16.30 -4.96
C ALA A 161 -6.40 17.74 -4.65
N TYR A 162 -6.41 18.61 -5.66
CA TYR A 162 -6.83 20.01 -5.55
C TYR A 162 -8.33 20.24 -5.86
N THR A 163 -9.14 19.19 -5.83
CA THR A 163 -10.60 19.31 -6.00
C THR A 163 -11.18 20.21 -4.91
N GLN A 164 -12.02 21.16 -5.31
CA GLN A 164 -12.67 22.11 -4.40
C GLN A 164 -14.17 21.89 -4.39
N PHE A 165 -14.71 21.63 -3.21
CA PHE A 165 -16.14 21.47 -2.99
C PHE A 165 -16.77 22.84 -2.67
N GLN A 166 -17.64 23.32 -3.55
CA GLN A 166 -18.45 24.52 -3.32
C GLN A 166 -19.92 24.12 -3.18
N HIS A 167 -20.76 25.05 -2.73
CA HIS A 167 -22.17 24.77 -2.46
C HIS A 167 -22.96 24.32 -3.71
N ASP A 168 -22.67 24.90 -4.89
CA ASP A 168 -23.42 24.69 -6.13
C ASP A 168 -22.61 23.97 -7.22
N ARG A 169 -21.34 23.63 -6.97
CA ARG A 169 -20.43 23.00 -7.93
C ARG A 169 -19.24 22.35 -7.25
N VAL A 170 -18.64 21.40 -7.95
CA VAL A 170 -17.32 20.85 -7.63
C VAL A 170 -16.33 21.28 -8.70
N LEU A 171 -15.21 21.87 -8.29
CA LEU A 171 -14.14 22.27 -9.19
C LEU A 171 -13.04 21.23 -9.18
N VAL A 172 -12.71 20.69 -10.34
CA VAL A 172 -11.70 19.63 -10.50
C VAL A 172 -10.56 20.13 -11.38
N GLY A 173 -9.32 19.78 -11.04
CA GLY A 173 -8.14 20.26 -11.75
C GLY A 173 -7.80 21.71 -11.45
N ALA A 174 -8.14 22.20 -10.25
CA ALA A 174 -7.67 23.50 -9.80
C ALA A 174 -6.12 23.51 -9.74
N PRO A 175 -5.47 24.66 -9.97
CA PRO A 175 -4.00 24.77 -9.94
C PRO A 175 -3.39 24.25 -8.64
N SER A 176 -2.42 23.33 -8.76
CA SER A 176 -1.63 22.89 -7.61
C SER A 176 -0.78 24.03 -7.06
N LEU A 177 -0.36 23.98 -5.80
CA LEU A 177 0.59 24.99 -5.29
C LEU A 177 1.91 24.93 -6.05
N ARG A 178 2.33 23.72 -6.43
CA ARG A 178 3.54 23.48 -7.22
C ARG A 178 3.45 24.07 -8.62
N SER A 179 2.23 24.27 -9.15
CA SER A 179 2.03 24.89 -10.46
C SER A 179 2.61 26.32 -10.54
N ARG A 180 2.81 27.00 -9.41
CA ARG A 180 3.48 28.31 -9.36
C ARG A 180 4.93 28.25 -9.86
N ALA A 181 5.60 27.11 -9.67
CA ALA A 181 6.97 26.91 -10.13
C ALA A 181 7.06 26.80 -11.66
N LEU A 182 5.96 26.43 -12.35
CA LEU A 182 5.93 26.23 -13.81
C LEU A 182 6.39 27.45 -14.62
N ASN A 183 6.18 28.65 -14.09
CA ASN A 183 6.61 29.90 -14.74
C ASN A 183 8.13 30.16 -14.65
N THR A 184 8.82 29.47 -13.74
CA THR A 184 10.23 29.70 -13.44
C THR A 184 11.11 28.48 -13.68
N MET A 185 10.51 27.29 -13.69
CA MET A 185 11.24 26.04 -13.91
C MET A 185 11.43 25.78 -15.40
N VAL A 186 12.46 25.00 -15.72
CA VAL A 186 12.67 24.48 -17.07
C VAL A 186 11.90 23.17 -17.19
N LEU A 187 10.89 23.13 -18.07
CA LEU A 187 10.18 21.89 -18.36
C LEU A 187 11.15 20.86 -18.95
N LYS A 188 11.12 19.64 -18.41
CA LYS A 188 11.80 18.50 -19.02
C LYS A 188 11.10 18.16 -20.34
N PRO A 189 11.83 17.69 -21.37
CA PRO A 189 11.18 17.15 -22.57
C PRO A 189 10.19 16.04 -22.18
N VAL A 190 9.03 15.95 -22.84
CA VAL A 190 8.05 14.91 -22.54
C VAL A 190 8.65 13.51 -22.69
N ALA A 191 9.59 13.32 -23.61
CA ALA A 191 10.39 12.08 -23.74
C ALA A 191 11.01 11.63 -22.41
N THR A 192 11.55 12.58 -21.63
CA THR A 192 12.15 12.32 -20.32
C THR A 192 11.08 11.93 -19.30
N MET A 193 9.91 12.57 -19.34
CA MET A 193 8.77 12.20 -18.47
C MET A 193 8.24 10.80 -18.79
N LEU A 194 8.15 10.44 -20.08
CA LEU A 194 7.72 9.10 -20.52
C LEU A 194 8.72 8.01 -20.11
N ALA A 195 10.02 8.31 -20.11
CA ALA A 195 11.06 7.34 -19.77
C ALA A 195 11.27 7.14 -18.25
N GLN A 196 10.66 7.98 -17.41
CA GLN A 196 10.88 7.96 -15.97
C GLN A 196 10.09 6.83 -15.29
N ARG A 197 10.79 5.98 -14.54
CA ARG A 197 10.23 4.80 -13.85
C ARG A 197 10.01 4.98 -12.33
N SER A 198 10.36 6.15 -11.77
CA SER A 198 10.15 6.48 -10.35
C SER A 198 9.98 7.99 -10.17
N SER A 199 9.11 8.41 -9.25
CA SER A 199 8.90 9.81 -8.86
C SER A 199 9.89 10.26 -7.78
N TYR A 200 10.53 9.30 -7.11
CA TYR A 200 11.47 9.57 -6.03
C TYR A 200 12.80 10.12 -6.53
N ASP A 201 13.22 11.23 -5.92
CA ASP A 201 14.56 11.80 -6.06
C ASP A 201 15.02 12.22 -4.66
N SER A 202 16.30 12.03 -4.34
CA SER A 202 16.82 12.45 -3.03
C SER A 202 16.81 13.98 -2.87
N ASP A 203 16.72 14.71 -3.98
CA ASP A 203 16.50 16.15 -4.02
C ASP A 203 14.99 16.47 -4.08
N LEU A 204 14.45 16.92 -2.93
CA LEU A 204 13.05 17.31 -2.78
C LEU A 204 12.60 18.35 -3.82
N LYS A 205 13.49 19.25 -4.25
CA LYS A 205 13.14 20.25 -5.26
C LYS A 205 12.85 19.59 -6.61
N LYS A 206 13.64 18.60 -7.00
CA LYS A 206 13.43 17.86 -8.26
C LYS A 206 12.15 17.03 -8.21
N MET A 207 11.81 16.47 -7.05
CA MET A 207 10.52 15.82 -6.85
C MET A 207 9.37 16.81 -7.05
N ASP A 208 9.43 17.99 -6.42
CA ASP A 208 8.40 19.03 -6.59
C ASP A 208 8.28 19.52 -8.04
N GLU A 209 9.40 19.68 -8.76
CA GLU A 209 9.41 20.02 -10.19
C GLU A 209 8.79 18.90 -11.04
N PHE A 210 9.04 17.63 -10.71
CA PHE A 210 8.41 16.49 -11.37
C PHE A 210 6.90 16.49 -11.17
N TYR A 211 6.41 16.64 -9.94
CA TYR A 211 4.98 16.73 -9.64
C TYR A 211 4.31 17.92 -10.33
N ALA A 212 4.96 19.10 -10.33
CA ALA A 212 4.47 20.28 -11.03
C ALA A 212 4.27 20.02 -12.52
N GLN A 213 5.26 19.39 -13.18
CA GLN A 213 5.19 19.08 -14.60
C GLN A 213 4.20 17.96 -14.91
N ALA A 214 4.14 16.92 -14.08
CA ALA A 214 3.18 15.82 -14.19
C ALA A 214 1.73 16.34 -14.12
N TRP A 215 1.44 17.19 -13.13
CA TRP A 215 0.17 17.91 -13.03
C TRP A 215 -0.09 18.75 -14.30
N ALA A 216 0.90 19.51 -14.78
CA ALA A 216 0.73 20.36 -15.95
C ALA A 216 0.42 19.56 -17.23
N MET A 217 1.05 18.40 -17.39
CA MET A 217 0.78 17.48 -18.50
C MET A 217 -0.66 16.96 -18.43
N VAL A 218 -1.12 16.46 -17.29
CA VAL A 218 -2.51 15.99 -17.12
C VAL A 218 -3.51 17.12 -17.32
N HIS A 219 -3.21 18.31 -16.77
CA HIS A 219 -4.04 19.50 -16.91
C HIS A 219 -4.15 19.95 -18.37
N PHE A 220 -3.03 19.99 -19.10
CA PHE A 220 -3.01 20.27 -20.53
C PHE A 220 -3.75 19.20 -21.33
N MET A 221 -3.52 17.91 -21.07
CA MET A 221 -4.23 16.80 -21.73
C MET A 221 -5.73 16.76 -21.42
N THR A 222 -6.17 17.49 -20.40
CA THR A 222 -7.58 17.63 -20.05
C THR A 222 -8.17 18.88 -20.70
N PHE A 223 -7.61 20.06 -20.44
CA PHE A 223 -8.22 21.35 -20.80
C PHE A 223 -7.53 22.10 -21.95
N GLY A 224 -6.39 21.59 -22.42
CA GLY A 224 -5.61 22.18 -23.49
C GLY A 224 -6.37 22.24 -24.83
N PRO A 225 -6.06 23.21 -25.70
CA PRO A 225 -6.63 23.26 -27.05
C PRO A 225 -6.43 21.94 -27.80
N GLY A 226 -7.50 21.40 -28.38
CA GLY A 226 -7.45 20.15 -29.14
C GLY A 226 -7.48 18.86 -28.32
N MET A 227 -7.67 18.94 -27.00
CA MET A 227 -7.69 17.76 -26.10
C MET A 227 -9.07 17.17 -25.83
N GLY A 228 -10.13 17.86 -26.26
CA GLY A 228 -11.50 17.36 -26.17
C GLY A 228 -12.01 17.18 -24.74
N ASN A 229 -11.61 18.06 -23.81
CA ASN A 229 -11.99 18.01 -22.39
C ASN A 229 -11.64 16.66 -21.72
N GLY A 230 -10.43 16.16 -21.97
CA GLY A 230 -9.92 14.89 -21.45
C GLY A 230 -10.24 13.65 -22.28
N GLN A 231 -10.98 13.77 -23.40
CA GLN A 231 -11.26 12.62 -24.29
C GLN A 231 -9.97 11.96 -24.80
N LYS A 232 -8.97 12.76 -25.18
CA LYS A 232 -7.66 12.25 -25.59
C LYS A 232 -6.92 11.55 -24.45
N LEU A 233 -6.96 12.10 -23.24
CA LEU A 233 -6.37 11.45 -22.06
C LEU A 233 -7.01 10.08 -21.80
N GLY A 234 -8.34 9.98 -21.87
CA GLY A 234 -9.06 8.71 -21.74
C GLY A 234 -8.69 7.71 -22.85
N GLN A 235 -8.52 8.16 -24.09
CA GLN A 235 -8.05 7.32 -25.20
C GLN A 235 -6.62 6.82 -24.95
N PHE A 236 -5.73 7.68 -24.45
CA PHE A 236 -4.35 7.30 -24.11
C PHE A 236 -4.34 6.23 -23.03
N ILE A 237 -5.07 6.42 -21.92
CA ILE A 237 -5.19 5.41 -20.85
C ILE A 237 -5.74 4.10 -21.42
N LYS A 238 -6.76 4.14 -22.29
CA LYS A 238 -7.30 2.94 -22.93
C LYS A 238 -6.27 2.18 -23.78
N LEU A 239 -5.40 2.89 -24.49
CA LEU A 239 -4.31 2.25 -25.25
C LEU A 239 -3.28 1.61 -24.33
N LEU A 240 -2.92 2.27 -23.22
CA LEU A 240 -2.04 1.68 -22.20
C LEU A 240 -2.66 0.42 -21.58
N GLN A 241 -3.97 0.45 -21.27
CA GLN A 241 -4.69 -0.73 -20.79
C GLN A 241 -4.86 -1.82 -21.86
N ALA A 242 -4.59 -1.54 -23.14
CA ALA A 242 -4.55 -2.52 -24.22
C ALA A 242 -3.11 -2.96 -24.56
N ASP A 243 -2.17 -2.73 -23.64
CA ASP A 243 -0.76 -3.10 -23.73
C ASP A 243 -0.04 -2.47 -24.94
N VAL A 244 -0.53 -1.32 -25.42
CA VAL A 244 0.16 -0.54 -26.46
C VAL A 244 1.36 0.18 -25.83
N PRO A 245 2.60 0.02 -26.35
CA PRO A 245 3.77 0.67 -25.80
C PRO A 245 3.57 2.18 -25.63
N GLN A 246 3.91 2.71 -24.46
CA GLN A 246 3.61 4.09 -24.07
C GLN A 246 4.05 5.14 -25.10
N PRO A 247 5.27 5.13 -25.69
CA PRO A 247 5.66 6.11 -26.70
C PRO A 247 4.76 6.07 -27.95
N LYS A 248 4.35 4.87 -28.36
CA LYS A 248 3.46 4.66 -29.52
C LYS A 248 2.04 5.12 -29.21
N ALA A 249 1.51 4.79 -28.03
CA ALA A 249 0.22 5.27 -27.57
C ALA A 249 0.20 6.81 -27.50
N PHE A 250 1.29 7.43 -27.03
CA PHE A 250 1.43 8.87 -26.95
C PHE A 250 1.41 9.51 -28.34
N GLU A 251 2.23 9.01 -29.27
CA GLU A 251 2.29 9.51 -30.65
C GLU A 251 0.93 9.38 -31.36
N GLN A 252 0.23 8.26 -31.17
CA GLN A 252 -1.09 8.03 -31.77
C GLN A 252 -2.16 9.03 -31.32
N VAL A 253 -2.10 9.49 -30.06
CA VAL A 253 -3.14 10.32 -29.47
C VAL A 253 -2.78 11.82 -29.51
N PHE A 254 -1.55 12.13 -29.13
CA PHE A 254 -1.07 13.49 -28.92
C PHE A 254 -0.15 14.00 -30.06
N GLY A 255 0.35 13.09 -30.91
CA GLY A 255 1.24 13.43 -32.02
C GLY A 255 2.71 13.53 -31.61
N ASP A 256 3.48 14.26 -32.40
CA ASP A 256 4.91 14.46 -32.19
C ASP A 256 5.23 15.12 -30.83
N GLN A 257 6.22 14.55 -30.13
CA GLN A 257 6.59 14.96 -28.77
C GLN A 257 7.12 16.39 -28.70
N LYS A 258 7.86 16.88 -29.71
CA LYS A 258 8.36 18.27 -29.72
C LYS A 258 7.23 19.27 -29.91
N THR A 259 6.26 18.91 -30.74
CA THR A 259 5.03 19.70 -30.95
C THR A 259 4.23 19.77 -29.65
N PHE A 260 4.11 18.65 -28.94
CA PHE A 260 3.50 18.60 -27.61
C PHE A 260 4.25 19.46 -26.60
N ASP A 261 5.58 19.34 -26.51
CA ASP A 261 6.42 20.14 -25.60
C ASP A 261 6.22 21.64 -25.82
N LYS A 262 6.19 22.09 -27.08
CA LYS A 262 5.91 23.48 -27.42
C LYS A 262 4.52 23.92 -26.95
N ALA A 263 3.49 23.11 -27.23
CA ALA A 263 2.12 23.41 -26.85
C ALA A 263 1.93 23.43 -25.32
N LEU A 264 2.58 22.51 -24.59
CA LEU A 264 2.60 22.48 -23.14
C LEU A 264 3.31 23.72 -22.59
N TYR A 265 4.46 24.09 -23.14
CA TYR A 265 5.18 25.30 -22.74
C TYR A 265 4.30 26.56 -22.90
N GLU A 266 3.68 26.74 -24.07
CA GLU A 266 2.74 27.84 -24.32
C GLU A 266 1.52 27.80 -23.39
N TYR A 267 1.07 26.60 -23.00
CA TYR A 267 -0.07 26.42 -22.10
C TYR A 267 0.25 26.83 -20.66
N VAL A 268 1.39 26.40 -20.11
CA VAL A 268 1.73 26.66 -18.71
C VAL A 268 2.10 28.12 -18.44
N HIS A 269 2.52 28.87 -19.46
CA HIS A 269 2.85 30.30 -19.38
C HIS A 269 1.62 31.22 -19.54
N ARG A 270 0.40 30.66 -19.55
CA ARG A 270 -0.83 31.45 -19.55
C ARG A 270 -1.05 32.08 -18.18
N PHE A 271 -1.73 33.22 -18.17
CA PHE A 271 -2.05 33.93 -16.93
C PHE A 271 -2.99 33.13 -15.99
N SER A 272 -3.82 32.24 -16.54
CA SER A 272 -4.79 31.47 -15.77
C SER A 272 -5.01 30.08 -16.36
N PHE A 273 -5.39 29.15 -15.48
CA PHE A 273 -5.76 27.78 -15.82
C PHE A 273 -7.27 27.59 -15.68
N SER A 274 -7.83 26.74 -16.53
CA SER A 274 -9.23 26.30 -16.39
C SER A 274 -9.37 25.28 -15.26
N ALA A 275 -10.56 25.19 -14.68
CA ALA A 275 -10.96 24.09 -13.82
C ALA A 275 -12.25 23.48 -14.38
N GLY A 276 -12.36 22.16 -14.30
CA GLY A 276 -13.58 21.44 -14.67
C GLY A 276 -14.67 21.74 -13.66
N VAL A 277 -15.88 21.99 -14.14
CA VAL A 277 -17.05 22.23 -13.28
C VAL A 277 -17.94 21.01 -13.35
N PHE A 278 -18.20 20.41 -12.19
CA PHE A 278 -19.11 19.29 -12.04
C PHE A 278 -20.32 19.70 -11.19
N PRO A 279 -21.51 19.16 -11.49
CA PRO A 279 -22.60 19.23 -10.53
C PRO A 279 -22.16 18.48 -9.26
N PRO A 280 -22.51 19.00 -8.07
CA PRO A 280 -22.33 18.21 -6.86
C PRO A 280 -23.23 16.97 -6.93
N ASP A 281 -22.76 15.88 -6.36
CA ASP A 281 -23.62 14.71 -6.15
C ASP A 281 -24.79 15.14 -5.26
N LYS A 282 -25.99 14.87 -5.76
CA LYS A 282 -27.22 15.16 -5.02
C LYS A 282 -27.62 14.03 -4.09
N GLY A 283 -26.94 12.87 -4.17
CA GLY A 283 -27.15 11.60 -3.47
C GLY A 283 -28.07 11.61 -2.25
N ASP A 284 -27.54 11.15 -1.12
CA ASP A 284 -28.26 11.23 0.15
C ASP A 284 -27.99 12.60 0.81
N ASP A 285 -28.99 13.16 1.49
CA ASP A 285 -28.78 14.37 2.31
C ASP A 285 -27.73 14.03 3.39
N PRO A 286 -26.61 14.78 3.53
CA PRO A 286 -25.63 14.51 4.57
C PRO A 286 -26.22 14.43 5.98
N LYS A 287 -27.38 15.06 6.23
CA LYS A 287 -28.13 14.94 7.49
C LYS A 287 -28.72 13.55 7.73
N SER A 288 -28.97 12.75 6.69
CA SER A 288 -29.47 11.37 6.82
C SER A 288 -28.36 10.36 7.10
N TYR A 289 -27.08 10.74 7.01
CA TYR A 289 -25.98 9.85 7.40
C TYR A 289 -26.13 9.43 8.86
N ALA A 290 -26.03 8.12 9.07
CA ALA A 290 -26.28 7.49 10.35
C ALA A 290 -25.23 7.92 11.36
N GLU A 291 -25.68 8.24 12.57
CA GLU A 291 -24.84 8.68 13.68
C GLU A 291 -24.90 7.66 14.80
N LYS A 292 -23.74 7.22 15.28
CA LYS A 292 -23.61 6.34 16.43
C LYS A 292 -22.57 6.91 17.39
N LYS A 293 -23.01 7.30 18.59
CA LYS A 293 -22.08 7.61 19.68
C LYS A 293 -21.39 6.32 20.10
N LEU A 294 -20.06 6.34 20.10
CA LEU A 294 -19.25 5.21 20.51
C LEU A 294 -19.14 5.22 22.02
N ASN A 295 -19.33 4.06 22.63
CA ASN A 295 -19.00 3.89 24.04
C ASN A 295 -17.47 3.85 24.23
N PRO A 296 -16.95 3.92 25.47
CA PRO A 296 -15.51 3.91 25.71
C PRO A 296 -14.76 2.67 25.19
N ALA A 297 -15.40 1.48 25.16
CA ALA A 297 -14.82 0.26 24.61
C ALA A 297 -14.69 0.35 23.09
N GLU A 298 -15.77 0.76 22.41
CA GLU A 298 -15.81 0.93 20.95
C GLU A 298 -14.82 2.02 20.49
N THR A 299 -14.73 3.12 21.23
CA THR A 299 -13.76 4.20 20.96
C THR A 299 -12.33 3.66 21.04
N ALA A 300 -12.01 2.95 22.12
CA ALA A 300 -10.68 2.39 22.32
C ALA A 300 -10.36 1.35 21.22
N TYR A 301 -11.34 0.54 20.83
CA TYR A 301 -11.18 -0.42 19.74
C TYR A 301 -10.90 0.25 18.40
N GLU A 302 -11.71 1.22 17.98
CA GLU A 302 -11.55 1.85 16.66
C GLU A 302 -10.24 2.64 16.54
N LEU A 303 -9.85 3.38 17.59
CA LEU A 303 -8.55 4.04 17.63
C LEU A 303 -7.41 3.01 17.71
N GLY A 304 -7.59 1.92 18.45
CA GLY A 304 -6.66 0.80 18.46
C GLY A 304 -6.43 0.21 17.06
N CYS A 305 -7.50 -0.03 16.31
CA CYS A 305 -7.44 -0.47 14.91
C CYS A 305 -6.71 0.52 14.00
N PHE A 306 -6.93 1.83 14.18
CA PHE A 306 -6.16 2.84 13.47
C PHE A 306 -4.66 2.66 13.74
N HIS A 307 -4.24 2.53 15.00
CA HIS A 307 -2.84 2.29 15.35
C HIS A 307 -2.29 0.98 14.79
N VAL A 308 -3.07 -0.10 14.76
CA VAL A 308 -2.66 -1.35 14.07
C VAL A 308 -2.38 -1.08 12.59
N GLY A 309 -3.30 -0.39 11.90
CA GLY A 309 -3.15 -0.05 10.49
C GLY A 309 -2.00 0.92 10.20
N THR A 310 -1.58 1.74 11.19
CA THR A 310 -0.41 2.62 11.06
C THR A 310 0.88 1.98 11.61
N HIS A 311 0.87 0.70 11.96
CA HIS A 311 1.97 -0.06 12.57
C HIS A 311 2.51 0.54 13.88
N ASP A 312 1.66 1.23 14.65
CA ASP A 312 2.00 1.70 16.01
C ASP A 312 1.60 0.66 17.05
N ARG A 313 2.46 -0.33 17.23
CA ARG A 313 2.22 -1.51 18.08
C ARG A 313 1.94 -1.17 19.54
N GLU A 314 2.61 -0.14 20.07
CA GLU A 314 2.55 0.19 21.49
C GLU A 314 1.22 0.87 21.83
N ASP A 315 0.89 1.94 21.10
CA ASP A 315 -0.35 2.69 21.32
C ASP A 315 -1.58 1.83 20.95
N GLY A 316 -1.48 1.04 19.87
CA GLY A 316 -2.53 0.09 19.47
C GLY A 316 -2.82 -0.96 20.56
N ARG A 317 -1.78 -1.53 21.18
CA ARG A 317 -1.95 -2.53 22.25
C ARG A 317 -2.64 -1.93 23.46
N VAL A 318 -2.20 -0.75 23.92
CA VAL A 318 -2.80 -0.07 25.08
C VAL A 318 -4.30 0.18 24.86
N LEU A 319 -4.66 0.63 23.66
CA LEU A 319 -6.05 0.91 23.30
C LEU A 319 -6.90 -0.36 23.19
N LEU A 320 -6.38 -1.43 22.59
CA LEU A 320 -7.11 -2.69 22.46
C LEU A 320 -7.24 -3.44 23.79
N GLU A 321 -6.24 -3.39 24.66
CA GLU A 321 -6.34 -3.92 26.03
C GLU A 321 -7.41 -3.16 26.84
N LYS A 322 -7.48 -1.83 26.67
CA LYS A 322 -8.56 -1.02 27.25
C LYS A 322 -9.93 -1.42 26.69
N ALA A 323 -10.04 -1.62 25.38
CA ALA A 323 -11.29 -2.08 24.75
C ALA A 323 -11.75 -3.42 25.33
N LEU A 324 -10.86 -4.40 25.42
CA LEU A 324 -11.14 -5.74 25.97
C LEU A 324 -11.39 -5.74 27.47
N THR A 325 -10.80 -4.80 28.23
CA THR A 325 -11.11 -4.62 29.65
C THR A 325 -12.55 -4.13 29.85
N LEU A 326 -13.02 -3.24 28.96
CA LEU A 326 -14.35 -2.66 29.02
C LEU A 326 -15.43 -3.57 28.41
N ASP A 327 -15.08 -4.30 27.35
CA ASP A 327 -15.92 -5.32 26.72
C ASP A 327 -15.08 -6.53 26.29
N PRO A 328 -14.98 -7.57 27.14
CA PRO A 328 -14.24 -8.80 26.82
C PRO A 328 -14.83 -9.65 25.71
N LYS A 329 -16.02 -9.31 25.18
CA LYS A 329 -16.69 -10.08 24.12
C LYS A 329 -16.59 -9.40 22.75
N MET A 330 -15.77 -8.36 22.64
CA MET A 330 -15.58 -7.64 21.39
C MET A 330 -14.69 -8.44 20.42
N ALA A 331 -15.31 -9.20 19.54
CA ALA A 331 -14.62 -10.06 18.56
C ALA A 331 -13.59 -9.29 17.72
N GLY A 332 -13.94 -8.08 17.26
CA GLY A 332 -13.02 -7.23 16.49
C GLY A 332 -11.77 -6.80 17.27
N ALA A 333 -11.88 -6.60 18.59
CA ALA A 333 -10.72 -6.22 19.41
C ALA A 333 -9.75 -7.40 19.59
N HIS A 334 -10.27 -8.62 19.73
CA HIS A 334 -9.45 -9.84 19.67
C HIS A 334 -8.80 -10.00 18.29
N GLU A 335 -9.53 -9.77 17.19
CA GLU A 335 -8.94 -9.81 15.84
C GLU A 335 -7.77 -8.83 15.69
N ALA A 336 -7.95 -7.58 16.12
CA ALA A 336 -6.92 -6.55 16.05
C ALA A 336 -5.71 -6.85 16.96
N MET A 337 -5.95 -7.44 18.15
CA MET A 337 -4.87 -7.94 19.02
C MET A 337 -4.08 -9.06 18.36
N GLY A 338 -4.75 -9.95 17.62
CA GLY A 338 -4.10 -11.00 16.85
C GLY A 338 -3.11 -10.44 15.82
N TYR A 339 -3.52 -9.41 15.08
CA TYR A 339 -2.64 -8.72 14.13
C TYR A 339 -1.46 -7.99 14.82
N LEU A 340 -1.68 -7.38 15.99
CA LEU A 340 -0.59 -6.77 16.76
C LEU A 340 0.42 -7.79 17.30
N ASP A 341 -0.08 -8.93 17.77
CA ASP A 341 0.78 -10.02 18.24
C ASP A 341 1.56 -10.62 17.07
N PHE A 342 0.93 -10.82 15.93
CA PHE A 342 1.59 -11.29 14.71
C PHE A 342 2.67 -10.28 14.28
N ASP A 343 2.36 -9.00 14.15
CA ASP A 343 3.34 -7.96 13.81
C ASP A 343 4.55 -7.96 14.78
N ALA A 344 4.31 -8.23 16.06
CA ALA A 344 5.33 -8.33 17.10
C ALA A 344 6.10 -9.68 17.14
N GLY A 345 5.83 -10.60 16.23
CA GLY A 345 6.46 -11.93 16.19
C GLY A 345 5.94 -12.91 17.26
N LYS A 346 4.74 -12.67 17.81
CA LYS A 346 4.11 -13.48 18.87
C LYS A 346 3.04 -14.41 18.29
N ASP A 347 3.44 -15.34 17.42
CA ASP A 347 2.52 -16.14 16.59
C ASP A 347 1.49 -16.94 17.38
N LEU A 348 1.90 -17.54 18.50
CA LEU A 348 0.99 -18.30 19.35
C LEU A 348 -0.09 -17.39 19.98
N GLY A 349 0.29 -16.18 20.39
CA GLY A 349 -0.66 -15.18 20.87
C GLY A 349 -1.61 -14.73 19.77
N ALA A 350 -1.08 -14.50 18.57
CA ALA A 350 -1.88 -14.12 17.40
C ALA A 350 -2.96 -15.17 17.07
N VAL A 351 -2.57 -16.44 17.01
CA VAL A 351 -3.47 -17.59 16.78
C VAL A 351 -4.53 -17.70 17.87
N GLU A 352 -4.16 -17.51 19.13
CA GLU A 352 -5.11 -17.54 20.25
C GLU A 352 -6.15 -16.41 20.13
N GLU A 353 -5.70 -15.20 19.83
CA GLU A 353 -6.56 -14.01 19.71
C GLU A 353 -7.49 -14.11 18.49
N TRP A 354 -7.01 -14.53 17.32
CA TRP A 354 -7.89 -14.80 16.17
C TRP A 354 -8.87 -15.95 16.44
N GLY A 355 -8.44 -16.98 17.18
CA GLY A 355 -9.33 -18.05 17.63
C GLY A 355 -10.46 -17.54 18.55
N LYS A 356 -10.16 -16.65 19.49
CA LYS A 356 -11.16 -15.97 20.34
C LYS A 356 -12.10 -15.11 19.51
N ALA A 357 -11.57 -14.35 18.55
CA ALA A 357 -12.36 -13.53 17.65
C ALA A 357 -13.40 -14.38 16.90
N LEU A 358 -12.99 -15.49 16.29
CA LEU A 358 -13.88 -16.39 15.54
C LEU A 358 -14.86 -17.16 16.43
N ALA A 359 -14.50 -17.45 17.69
CA ALA A 359 -15.42 -18.05 18.64
C ALA A 359 -16.55 -17.09 19.06
N LEU A 360 -16.27 -15.78 19.07
CA LEU A 360 -17.24 -14.73 19.36
C LEU A 360 -18.06 -14.34 18.12
N ASP A 361 -17.42 -14.27 16.94
CA ASP A 361 -18.03 -13.98 15.66
C ASP A 361 -17.40 -14.81 14.52
N PRO A 362 -18.06 -15.90 14.07
CA PRO A 362 -17.59 -16.72 12.95
C PRO A 362 -17.64 -16.02 11.58
N GLY A 363 -18.22 -14.81 11.50
CA GLY A 363 -18.38 -14.03 10.28
C GLY A 363 -17.20 -13.11 9.96
N LEU A 364 -16.04 -13.31 10.59
CA LEU A 364 -14.84 -12.49 10.41
C LEU A 364 -13.90 -13.12 9.36
N PRO A 365 -14.00 -12.76 8.06
CA PRO A 365 -13.18 -13.36 6.99
C PRO A 365 -11.68 -13.17 7.23
N ARG A 366 -11.28 -12.01 7.74
CA ARG A 366 -9.87 -11.65 8.01
C ARG A 366 -9.26 -12.51 9.11
N SER A 367 -9.95 -12.67 10.24
CA SER A 367 -9.54 -13.61 11.29
C SER A 367 -9.47 -15.06 10.78
N LEU A 368 -10.45 -15.48 9.97
CA LEU A 368 -10.46 -16.83 9.40
C LEU A 368 -9.28 -17.05 8.44
N PHE A 369 -8.99 -16.06 7.60
CA PHE A 369 -7.84 -16.08 6.70
C PHE A 369 -6.52 -16.13 7.48
N ALA A 370 -6.30 -15.20 8.40
CA ALA A 370 -5.08 -15.14 9.20
C ALA A 370 -4.83 -16.44 9.97
N LEU A 371 -5.86 -17.02 10.61
CA LEU A 371 -5.77 -18.31 11.30
C LEU A 371 -5.52 -19.49 10.36
N THR A 372 -6.03 -19.44 9.12
CA THR A 372 -5.80 -20.47 8.10
C THR A 372 -4.36 -20.43 7.59
N MET A 373 -3.80 -19.23 7.50
CA MET A 373 -2.46 -18.99 6.95
C MET A 373 -1.34 -19.06 7.99
N SER A 374 -1.65 -18.89 9.28
CA SER A 374 -0.69 -18.99 10.40
C SER A 374 -0.14 -20.40 10.68
N GLY A 375 -0.60 -21.42 9.95
CA GLY A 375 -0.04 -22.78 10.02
C GLY A 375 1.32 -22.90 9.32
N PRO A 376 1.84 -24.13 9.11
CA PRO A 376 3.02 -24.36 8.29
C PRO A 376 2.90 -23.69 6.91
N ALA A 377 4.03 -23.33 6.31
CA ALA A 377 4.06 -22.81 4.94
C ALA A 377 3.32 -23.76 3.98
N LEU A 378 2.64 -23.25 2.95
CA LEU A 378 1.89 -24.08 2.02
C LEU A 378 2.74 -25.19 1.38
N SER A 379 4.03 -24.95 1.17
CA SER A 379 4.97 -25.95 0.65
C SER A 379 5.28 -27.10 1.60
N GLN A 380 5.01 -26.92 2.89
CA GLN A 380 5.26 -27.92 3.94
C GLN A 380 3.99 -28.70 4.31
N ARG A 381 2.82 -28.28 3.79
CA ARG A 381 1.54 -28.95 4.06
C ARG A 381 1.39 -30.22 3.22
N THR A 382 0.89 -31.27 3.84
CA THR A 382 0.44 -32.50 3.18
C THR A 382 -0.74 -32.23 2.25
N PRO A 383 -1.04 -33.13 1.29
CA PRO A 383 -2.23 -32.98 0.44
C PRO A 383 -3.54 -32.86 1.22
N GLU A 384 -3.68 -33.55 2.36
CA GLU A 384 -4.85 -33.47 3.24
C GLU A 384 -4.95 -32.11 3.95
N GLU A 385 -3.83 -31.57 4.43
CA GLU A 385 -3.77 -30.23 5.02
C GLU A 385 -4.05 -29.15 3.97
N LEU A 386 -3.56 -29.32 2.74
CA LEU A 386 -3.87 -28.43 1.62
C LEU A 386 -5.36 -28.44 1.27
N LYS A 387 -6.02 -29.60 1.24
CA LYS A 387 -7.48 -29.68 1.06
C LYS A 387 -8.24 -28.96 2.18
N THR A 388 -7.82 -29.16 3.43
CA THR A 388 -8.41 -28.44 4.58
C THR A 388 -8.19 -26.93 4.47
N THR A 389 -7.04 -26.51 3.94
CA THR A 389 -6.72 -25.10 3.69
C THR A 389 -7.63 -24.52 2.61
N HIS A 390 -7.81 -25.24 1.51
CA HIS A 390 -8.73 -24.88 0.42
C HIS A 390 -10.15 -24.67 0.94
N GLU A 391 -10.72 -25.62 1.69
CA GLU A 391 -12.09 -25.51 2.24
C GLU A 391 -12.25 -24.27 3.14
N LYS A 392 -11.23 -23.94 3.95
CA LYS A 392 -11.24 -22.73 4.78
C LYS A 392 -11.13 -21.46 3.96
N LEU A 393 -10.29 -21.42 2.94
CA LEU A 393 -10.16 -20.25 2.05
C LEU A 393 -11.41 -20.05 1.18
N GLU A 394 -12.08 -21.13 0.75
CA GLU A 394 -13.40 -21.05 0.12
C GLU A 394 -14.40 -20.37 1.05
N ARG A 395 -14.39 -20.73 2.34
CA ARG A 395 -15.22 -20.06 3.34
C ARG A 395 -14.87 -18.58 3.52
N VAL A 396 -13.61 -18.20 3.40
CA VAL A 396 -13.19 -16.79 3.42
C VAL A 396 -13.80 -16.03 2.24
N VAL A 397 -13.68 -16.54 1.01
CA VAL A 397 -14.25 -15.85 -0.17
C VAL A 397 -15.77 -15.90 -0.25
N GLU A 398 -16.42 -16.85 0.44
CA GLU A 398 -17.88 -16.82 0.67
C GLU A 398 -18.29 -15.67 1.59
N LEU A 399 -17.49 -15.41 2.64
CA LEU A 399 -17.73 -14.33 3.59
C LEU A 399 -17.39 -12.95 3.00
N ASP A 400 -16.32 -12.88 2.20
CA ASP A 400 -15.92 -11.68 1.46
C ASP A 400 -15.49 -12.01 0.01
N PRO A 401 -16.42 -11.92 -0.96
CA PRO A 401 -16.13 -12.21 -2.37
C PRO A 401 -15.18 -11.22 -3.05
N LYS A 402 -14.81 -10.11 -2.38
CA LYS A 402 -13.88 -9.10 -2.91
C LYS A 402 -12.49 -9.21 -2.27
N PHE A 403 -12.25 -10.20 -1.43
CA PHE A 403 -10.97 -10.40 -0.75
C PHE A 403 -9.95 -11.14 -1.63
N ALA A 404 -9.24 -10.38 -2.47
CA ALA A 404 -8.27 -10.89 -3.46
C ALA A 404 -7.16 -11.81 -2.90
N PRO A 405 -6.57 -11.54 -1.72
CA PRO A 405 -5.54 -12.40 -1.12
C PRO A 405 -6.00 -13.85 -0.91
N ALA A 406 -7.26 -14.06 -0.52
CA ALA A 406 -7.80 -15.41 -0.38
C ALA A 406 -7.89 -16.14 -1.73
N PHE A 407 -8.16 -15.44 -2.83
CA PHE A 407 -8.11 -16.01 -4.17
C PHE A 407 -6.68 -16.34 -4.63
N ALA A 408 -5.70 -15.51 -4.29
CA ALA A 408 -4.29 -15.80 -4.58
C ALA A 408 -3.81 -17.05 -3.84
N GLU A 409 -4.15 -17.18 -2.56
CA GLU A 409 -3.81 -18.36 -1.75
C GLU A 409 -4.59 -19.61 -2.18
N LEU A 410 -5.87 -19.48 -2.59
CA LEU A 410 -6.61 -20.58 -3.23
C LEU A 410 -5.90 -21.07 -4.48
N ALA A 411 -5.43 -20.15 -5.33
CA ALA A 411 -4.73 -20.50 -6.54
C ALA A 411 -3.42 -21.26 -6.28
N LEU A 412 -2.65 -20.84 -5.28
CA LEU A 412 -1.43 -21.54 -4.84
C LEU A 412 -1.74 -22.93 -4.28
N VAL A 413 -2.77 -23.06 -3.46
CA VAL A 413 -3.22 -24.35 -2.89
C VAL A 413 -3.67 -25.30 -4.02
N ASP A 414 -4.49 -24.82 -4.95
CA ASP A 414 -4.97 -25.61 -6.07
C ASP A 414 -3.86 -26.01 -7.03
N TRP A 415 -2.88 -25.12 -7.27
CA TRP A 415 -1.69 -25.46 -8.04
C TRP A 415 -0.94 -26.62 -7.37
N ARG A 416 -0.71 -26.57 -6.05
CA ARG A 416 -0.06 -27.67 -5.30
C ARG A 416 -0.85 -28.98 -5.32
N LEU A 417 -2.17 -28.89 -5.36
CA LEU A 417 -3.07 -30.05 -5.49
C LEU A 417 -3.18 -30.58 -6.92
N GLY A 418 -2.50 -29.97 -7.90
CA GLY A 418 -2.56 -30.36 -9.31
C GLY A 418 -3.79 -29.86 -10.06
N GLN A 419 -4.61 -28.99 -9.46
CA GLN A 419 -5.89 -28.50 -9.97
C GLN A 419 -5.70 -27.25 -10.84
N MET A 420 -4.89 -27.34 -11.91
CA MET A 420 -4.44 -26.18 -12.70
C MET A 420 -5.57 -25.26 -13.22
N GLN A 421 -6.72 -25.83 -13.59
CA GLN A 421 -7.83 -25.03 -14.11
C GLN A 421 -8.47 -24.16 -13.03
N LYS A 422 -8.57 -24.67 -11.80
CA LYS A 422 -9.04 -23.86 -10.68
C LYS A 422 -8.01 -22.83 -10.27
N ALA A 423 -6.74 -23.25 -10.17
CA ALA A 423 -5.64 -22.34 -9.89
C ALA A 423 -5.63 -21.13 -10.84
N TYR A 424 -5.77 -21.38 -12.14
CA TYR A 424 -5.87 -20.30 -13.14
C TYR A 424 -7.10 -19.42 -12.96
N LYS A 425 -8.26 -20.00 -12.63
CA LYS A 425 -9.49 -19.24 -12.41
C LYS A 425 -9.34 -18.30 -11.21
N ASP A 426 -8.84 -18.81 -10.09
CA ASP A 426 -8.73 -18.05 -8.85
C ASP A 426 -7.59 -17.02 -8.92
N SER A 427 -6.48 -17.32 -9.59
CA SER A 427 -5.42 -16.33 -9.82
C SER A 427 -5.90 -15.16 -10.69
N ARG A 428 -6.74 -15.43 -11.69
CA ARG A 428 -7.38 -14.41 -12.52
C ARG A 428 -8.40 -13.58 -11.75
N GLN A 429 -9.08 -14.18 -10.77
CA GLN A 429 -9.99 -13.47 -9.88
C GLN A 429 -9.21 -12.50 -8.97
N ALA A 430 -8.09 -12.94 -8.39
CA ALA A 430 -7.20 -12.05 -7.63
C ALA A 430 -6.70 -10.87 -8.48
N GLU A 431 -6.20 -11.14 -9.71
CA GLU A 431 -5.77 -10.09 -10.66
C GLU A 431 -6.92 -9.13 -11.04
N THR A 432 -8.17 -9.60 -11.06
CA THR A 432 -9.32 -8.75 -11.40
C THR A 432 -9.71 -7.84 -10.24
N LEU A 433 -9.59 -8.32 -9.00
CA LEU A 433 -9.93 -7.58 -7.79
C LEU A 433 -8.85 -6.56 -7.42
N GLU A 434 -7.57 -6.90 -7.61
CA GLU A 434 -6.43 -6.02 -7.37
C GLU A 434 -5.55 -5.93 -8.62
N PRO A 435 -5.98 -5.18 -9.65
CA PRO A 435 -5.31 -5.16 -10.96
C PRO A 435 -3.92 -4.52 -10.94
N HIS A 436 -3.62 -3.69 -9.95
CA HIS A 436 -2.33 -3.02 -9.79
C HIS A 436 -1.26 -3.86 -9.06
N ARG A 437 -1.67 -4.95 -8.40
CA ARG A 437 -0.76 -5.81 -7.64
C ARG A 437 -0.05 -6.78 -8.60
N ALA A 438 1.23 -6.52 -8.85
CA ALA A 438 1.98 -7.18 -9.92
C ALA A 438 2.14 -8.68 -9.70
N GLY A 439 2.35 -9.12 -8.45
CA GLY A 439 2.53 -10.54 -8.16
C GLY A 439 1.29 -11.38 -8.43
N TYR A 440 0.07 -10.84 -8.37
CA TYR A 440 -1.13 -11.61 -8.76
C TYR A 440 -1.16 -11.91 -10.26
N ARG A 441 -0.63 -10.98 -11.07
CA ARG A 441 -0.41 -11.20 -12.49
C ARG A 441 0.73 -12.21 -12.72
N LEU A 442 1.83 -12.12 -11.98
CA LEU A 442 2.93 -13.08 -12.08
C LEU A 442 2.52 -14.48 -11.67
N LEU A 443 1.72 -14.64 -10.60
CA LEU A 443 1.12 -15.91 -10.20
C LEU A 443 0.36 -16.56 -11.35
N THR A 444 -0.48 -15.78 -12.04
CA THR A 444 -1.17 -16.24 -13.24
C THR A 444 -0.18 -16.65 -14.34
N GLY A 445 0.89 -15.88 -14.55
CA GLY A 445 1.97 -16.22 -15.48
C GLY A 445 2.68 -17.53 -15.16
N HIS A 446 3.02 -17.78 -13.89
CA HIS A 446 3.61 -19.04 -13.42
C HIS A 446 2.67 -20.22 -13.62
N ILE A 447 1.38 -20.08 -13.28
CA ILE A 447 0.36 -21.12 -13.50
C ILE A 447 0.22 -21.43 -14.99
N LEU A 448 0.25 -20.41 -15.87
CA LEU A 448 0.21 -20.60 -17.31
C LEU A 448 1.44 -21.33 -17.85
N LEU A 449 2.63 -21.03 -17.32
CA LEU A 449 3.85 -21.71 -17.71
C LEU A 449 3.76 -23.21 -17.37
N GLN A 450 3.31 -23.54 -16.15
CA GLN A 450 3.07 -24.93 -15.73
C GLN A 450 1.93 -25.60 -16.50
N GLY A 451 0.90 -24.84 -16.86
CA GLY A 451 -0.21 -25.27 -17.71
C GLY A 451 0.15 -25.44 -19.20
N ASN A 452 1.45 -25.46 -19.54
CA ASN A 452 1.97 -25.61 -20.90
C ASN A 452 1.52 -24.48 -21.87
N GLN A 453 1.40 -23.25 -21.36
CA GLN A 453 1.14 -22.04 -22.13
C GLN A 453 2.30 -21.03 -22.04
N PRO A 454 3.54 -21.42 -22.42
CA PRO A 454 4.75 -20.64 -22.19
C PRO A 454 4.75 -19.28 -22.89
N ALA A 455 4.15 -19.17 -24.07
CA ALA A 455 4.09 -17.89 -24.80
C ALA A 455 3.25 -16.85 -24.05
N LEU A 456 2.11 -17.28 -23.48
CA LEU A 456 1.25 -16.39 -22.70
C LEU A 456 1.91 -16.02 -21.37
N ALA A 457 2.55 -16.99 -20.70
CA ALA A 457 3.35 -16.73 -19.50
C ALA A 457 4.43 -15.66 -19.77
N GLY A 458 5.13 -15.77 -20.90
CA GLY A 458 6.12 -14.76 -21.33
C GLY A 458 5.53 -13.37 -21.51
N THR A 459 4.32 -13.26 -22.07
CA THR A 459 3.61 -11.97 -22.18
C THR A 459 3.27 -11.37 -20.82
N TYR A 460 2.82 -12.19 -19.85
CA TYR A 460 2.52 -11.73 -18.49
C TYR A 460 3.79 -11.25 -17.78
N ALA A 461 4.86 -12.04 -17.86
CA ALA A 461 6.16 -11.74 -17.28
C ALA A 461 6.75 -10.45 -17.87
N ARG A 462 6.80 -10.34 -19.21
CA ARG A 462 7.32 -9.15 -19.87
C ARG A 462 6.52 -7.90 -19.52
N PHE A 463 5.20 -8.01 -19.50
CA PHE A 463 4.35 -6.89 -19.10
C PHE A 463 4.73 -6.39 -17.72
N VAL A 464 4.90 -7.26 -16.71
CA VAL A 464 5.29 -6.78 -15.37
C VAL A 464 6.71 -6.21 -15.37
N ALA A 465 7.66 -6.87 -16.04
CA ALA A 465 9.03 -6.43 -16.13
C ALA A 465 9.19 -5.03 -16.77
N GLU A 466 8.36 -4.67 -17.74
CA GLU A 466 8.43 -3.37 -18.40
C GLU A 466 7.80 -2.23 -17.57
N HIS A 467 6.90 -2.56 -16.65
CA HIS A 467 5.98 -1.61 -16.04
C HIS A 467 6.20 -1.36 -14.53
N TRP A 468 6.65 -2.37 -13.78
CA TRP A 468 7.01 -2.25 -12.36
C TRP A 468 8.53 -2.11 -12.19
N THR A 469 8.99 -1.80 -10.98
CA THR A 469 10.42 -1.74 -10.61
C THR A 469 10.67 -2.60 -9.37
N GLY A 470 11.94 -2.79 -8.98
CA GLY A 470 12.28 -3.52 -7.76
C GLY A 470 11.85 -4.99 -7.78
N PRO A 471 11.31 -5.53 -6.66
CA PRO A 471 11.01 -6.95 -6.51
C PRO A 471 10.07 -7.52 -7.56
N ASP A 472 9.01 -6.80 -7.92
CA ASP A 472 8.03 -7.23 -8.93
C ASP A 472 8.67 -7.35 -10.31
N HIS A 473 9.51 -6.37 -10.66
CA HIS A 473 10.28 -6.40 -11.90
C HIS A 473 11.22 -7.60 -11.94
N ASN A 474 11.96 -7.83 -10.86
CA ASN A 474 12.95 -8.90 -10.80
C ASN A 474 12.29 -10.29 -10.88
N GLU A 475 11.18 -10.49 -10.18
CA GLU A 475 10.38 -11.74 -10.26
C GLU A 475 9.86 -11.97 -11.68
N ALA A 476 9.40 -10.91 -12.33
CA ALA A 476 8.93 -10.95 -13.70
C ALA A 476 10.05 -11.32 -14.68
N VAL A 477 11.27 -10.82 -14.48
CA VAL A 477 12.44 -11.20 -15.28
C VAL A 477 12.77 -12.68 -15.08
N GLU A 478 12.73 -13.17 -13.84
CA GLU A 478 12.96 -14.60 -13.53
C GLU A 478 11.93 -15.49 -14.24
N LEU A 479 10.63 -15.21 -14.12
CA LEU A 479 9.59 -15.94 -14.85
C LEU A 479 9.81 -15.91 -16.37
N TRP A 480 10.18 -14.75 -16.93
CA TRP A 480 10.46 -14.63 -18.36
C TRP A 480 11.66 -15.49 -18.78
N GLN A 481 12.68 -15.64 -17.91
CA GLN A 481 13.82 -16.52 -18.15
C GLN A 481 13.46 -18.01 -18.05
N GLU A 482 12.44 -18.40 -17.30
CA GLU A 482 11.94 -19.78 -17.27
C GLU A 482 11.20 -20.17 -18.56
N VAL A 483 10.62 -19.20 -19.28
CA VAL A 483 9.97 -19.46 -20.56
C VAL A 483 11.01 -20.00 -21.56
N PRO A 484 10.74 -21.09 -22.32
CA PRO A 484 11.67 -21.60 -23.31
C PRO A 484 12.04 -20.53 -24.36
N PRO A 485 13.32 -20.34 -24.72
CA PRO A 485 13.74 -19.27 -25.63
C PRO A 485 12.98 -19.22 -26.96
N ALA A 486 12.64 -20.39 -27.54
CA ALA A 486 11.85 -20.49 -28.77
C ALA A 486 10.37 -20.03 -28.64
N ARG A 487 9.92 -19.75 -27.41
CA ARG A 487 8.56 -19.32 -27.07
C ARG A 487 8.51 -17.92 -26.46
N ARG A 488 9.66 -17.29 -26.22
CA ARG A 488 9.74 -15.91 -25.77
C ARG A 488 9.38 -14.98 -26.92
N ASP A 489 8.84 -13.81 -26.58
CA ASP A 489 8.70 -12.71 -27.52
C ASP A 489 10.08 -12.16 -27.94
N SER A 490 10.11 -11.39 -29.04
CA SER A 490 11.35 -10.89 -29.63
C SER A 490 12.10 -9.89 -28.74
N ASP A 491 13.40 -9.75 -28.95
CA ASP A 491 14.32 -8.84 -28.25
C ASP A 491 13.87 -7.37 -28.17
N PRO A 492 14.33 -6.61 -27.15
CA PRO A 492 15.33 -6.99 -26.14
C PRO A 492 14.73 -7.78 -24.97
N SER A 493 15.54 -8.68 -24.42
CA SER A 493 15.27 -9.44 -23.20
C SER A 493 15.28 -8.52 -21.96
N PRO A 494 14.32 -8.62 -21.03
CA PRO A 494 14.39 -7.90 -19.76
C PRO A 494 15.55 -8.42 -18.90
N VAL A 495 16.12 -7.54 -18.08
CA VAL A 495 17.25 -7.82 -17.17
C VAL A 495 16.89 -7.28 -15.79
N THR A 496 17.20 -8.04 -14.75
CA THR A 496 16.95 -7.67 -13.35
C THR A 496 17.62 -6.35 -12.96
N ASP A 497 16.94 -5.53 -12.17
CA ASP A 497 17.38 -4.25 -11.63
C ASP A 497 18.00 -4.44 -10.23
N MET A 498 19.09 -5.21 -10.17
CA MET A 498 19.85 -5.44 -8.95
C MET A 498 20.95 -4.39 -8.78
N PRO A 499 21.30 -4.00 -7.53
CA PRO A 499 22.32 -3.00 -7.30
C PRO A 499 23.65 -3.42 -7.96
N PRO A 500 24.36 -2.51 -8.64
CA PRO A 500 25.64 -2.83 -9.27
C PRO A 500 26.68 -3.25 -8.23
N ASP A 501 27.72 -3.94 -8.67
CA ASP A 501 28.84 -4.40 -7.82
C ASP A 501 28.42 -5.33 -6.66
N THR A 502 27.27 -6.01 -6.79
CA THR A 502 26.78 -7.00 -5.83
C THR A 502 26.88 -8.43 -6.37
N GLN A 503 26.97 -9.39 -5.45
CA GLN A 503 26.68 -10.80 -5.73
C GLN A 503 25.22 -11.08 -5.44
N ILE A 504 24.59 -11.86 -6.31
CA ILE A 504 23.21 -12.31 -6.14
C ILE A 504 23.22 -13.75 -5.64
N VAL A 505 22.42 -14.02 -4.61
CA VAL A 505 22.20 -15.38 -4.10
C VAL A 505 20.71 -15.62 -3.90
N ARG A 506 20.21 -16.73 -4.44
CA ARG A 506 18.91 -17.28 -4.10
C ARG A 506 19.09 -18.36 -3.03
N GLY A 507 18.23 -18.36 -2.01
CA GLY A 507 18.34 -19.31 -0.92
C GLY A 507 17.17 -19.28 0.04
N THR A 508 17.22 -20.12 1.05
CA THR A 508 16.27 -20.09 2.17
C THR A 508 16.83 -19.25 3.30
N LEU A 509 16.07 -18.26 3.77
CA LEU A 509 16.43 -17.47 4.95
C LEU A 509 16.21 -18.33 6.20
N THR A 510 17.26 -18.58 6.97
CA THR A 510 17.19 -19.48 8.14
C THR A 510 17.18 -18.76 9.47
N GLU A 511 17.63 -17.51 9.51
CA GLU A 511 17.67 -16.70 10.73
C GLU A 511 17.66 -15.21 10.36
N VAL A 512 16.90 -14.40 11.10
CA VAL A 512 16.98 -12.94 11.07
C VAL A 512 17.14 -12.36 12.46
N ALA A 513 18.16 -11.55 12.65
CA ALA A 513 18.36 -10.78 13.88
C ALA A 513 18.24 -9.29 13.56
N CYS A 514 17.05 -8.72 13.75
CA CYS A 514 16.80 -7.29 13.52
C CYS A 514 17.45 -6.37 14.55
N ARG A 515 17.77 -5.16 14.09
CA ARG A 515 18.23 -4.04 14.91
C ARG A 515 17.24 -3.75 16.05
N ARG A 516 17.73 -3.71 17.30
CA ARG A 516 16.96 -3.28 18.47
C ARG A 516 17.40 -1.92 18.98
N GLU A 517 18.67 -1.58 18.80
CA GLU A 517 19.24 -0.29 19.23
C GLU A 517 19.93 0.49 18.10
N LYS A 518 20.04 1.80 18.30
CA LYS A 518 20.75 2.70 17.39
C LYS A 518 22.25 2.34 17.40
N GLY A 519 22.78 1.96 16.24
CA GLY A 519 24.15 1.45 16.07
C GLY A 519 24.22 -0.03 15.67
N GLU A 520 23.19 -0.84 15.94
CA GLU A 520 23.18 -2.24 15.51
C GLU A 520 22.80 -2.38 14.02
N GLN A 521 23.23 -3.48 13.40
CA GLN A 521 22.85 -3.88 12.04
C GLN A 521 21.94 -5.11 12.11
N THR A 522 20.94 -5.16 11.24
CA THR A 522 20.16 -6.39 11.02
C THR A 522 21.10 -7.47 10.47
N LYS A 523 20.97 -8.72 10.92
CA LYS A 523 21.78 -9.84 10.43
C LYS A 523 20.88 -10.88 9.79
N PHE A 524 21.38 -11.48 8.72
CA PHE A 524 20.68 -12.50 7.95
C PHE A 524 21.56 -13.74 7.85
N THR A 525 20.98 -14.91 8.11
CA THR A 525 21.63 -16.19 7.80
C THR A 525 20.82 -16.86 6.70
N ILE A 526 21.47 -17.16 5.57
CA ILE A 526 20.85 -17.73 4.38
C ILE A 526 21.50 -19.08 4.11
N ARG A 527 20.68 -20.07 3.75
CA ARG A 527 21.11 -21.33 3.16
C ARG A 527 20.96 -21.20 1.63
N PRO A 528 22.06 -21.03 0.87
CA PRO A 528 21.98 -20.92 -0.58
C PRO A 528 21.38 -22.18 -1.20
N GLU A 529 20.62 -22.00 -2.27
CA GLU A 529 20.19 -23.12 -3.12
C GLU A 529 21.35 -23.62 -3.98
N THR A 530 21.35 -24.92 -4.29
CA THR A 530 22.33 -25.47 -5.25
C THR A 530 21.98 -25.05 -6.66
N VAL A 531 22.86 -24.28 -7.28
CA VAL A 531 22.88 -24.12 -8.74
C VAL A 531 23.64 -25.31 -9.32
N ASP A 532 23.00 -26.08 -10.19
CA ASP A 532 23.68 -27.13 -10.96
C ASP A 532 24.93 -26.55 -11.63
N GLY A 533 26.12 -27.04 -11.22
CA GLY A 533 27.41 -26.64 -11.81
C GLY A 533 28.21 -25.56 -11.08
N ALA A 534 27.76 -25.04 -9.92
CA ALA A 534 28.58 -24.16 -9.08
C ALA A 534 29.04 -24.88 -7.79
N ASN A 535 30.35 -24.84 -7.52
CA ASN A 535 30.98 -25.37 -6.29
C ASN A 535 30.60 -24.56 -5.04
N LEU A 536 29.33 -24.52 -4.66
CA LEU A 536 28.90 -24.13 -3.32
C LEU A 536 28.40 -25.40 -2.63
N THR A 537 29.25 -25.98 -1.78
CA THR A 537 28.87 -27.11 -0.94
C THR A 537 27.74 -26.67 -0.01
N THR A 538 26.60 -27.35 -0.08
CA THR A 538 25.34 -27.22 0.69
C THR A 538 25.46 -27.20 2.22
N SER A 539 26.68 -27.22 2.76
CA SER A 539 26.96 -27.22 4.20
C SER A 539 27.28 -25.83 4.78
N GLN A 540 27.53 -24.81 3.96
CA GLN A 540 27.94 -23.49 4.44
C GLN A 540 26.79 -22.48 4.41
N LEU A 541 26.36 -22.05 5.60
CA LEU A 541 25.42 -20.93 5.77
C LEU A 541 26.11 -19.61 5.43
N LEU A 542 25.46 -18.79 4.61
CA LEU A 542 25.90 -17.45 4.28
C LEU A 542 25.37 -16.47 5.33
N LYS A 543 26.28 -15.81 6.05
CA LYS A 543 25.94 -14.80 7.05
C LYS A 543 26.20 -13.41 6.49
N LEU A 544 25.17 -12.57 6.50
CA LEU A 544 25.19 -11.22 5.95
C LEU A 544 24.72 -10.20 7.00
N THR A 545 25.09 -8.95 6.80
CA THR A 545 24.67 -7.82 7.63
C THR A 545 23.96 -6.77 6.78
N GLY A 546 22.84 -6.24 7.23
CA GLY A 546 22.18 -5.12 6.56
C GLY A 546 23.06 -3.88 6.59
N ALA A 547 23.17 -3.20 5.45
CA ALA A 547 23.74 -1.86 5.40
C ALA A 547 22.92 -0.88 6.27
N GLU A 548 23.41 0.34 6.50
CA GLU A 548 22.67 1.36 7.26
C GLU A 548 21.30 1.67 6.62
N ARG A 549 21.24 1.60 5.29
CA ARG A 549 20.03 1.58 4.48
C ARG A 549 20.23 0.55 3.39
N PHE A 550 19.28 -0.36 3.24
CA PHE A 550 19.24 -1.35 2.17
C PHE A 550 17.82 -1.45 1.65
N ARG A 551 17.64 -1.90 0.42
CA ARG A 551 16.32 -2.13 -0.18
C ARG A 551 15.76 -3.45 0.37
N SER A 552 14.47 -3.46 0.63
CA SER A 552 13.73 -4.65 1.02
C SER A 552 12.47 -4.75 0.19
N GLY A 553 12.06 -5.98 -0.11
CA GLY A 553 10.84 -6.23 -0.83
C GLY A 553 10.24 -7.58 -0.52
N PHE A 554 8.97 -7.71 -0.83
CA PHE A 554 8.20 -8.94 -0.63
C PHE A 554 7.47 -9.25 -1.93
N SER A 555 7.34 -10.52 -2.26
CA SER A 555 6.44 -10.95 -3.32
C SER A 555 5.01 -10.66 -2.88
N ASP A 556 4.26 -10.02 -3.77
CA ASP A 556 2.85 -9.68 -3.64
C ASP A 556 1.93 -10.90 -3.42
N THR A 557 2.40 -12.13 -3.65
CA THR A 557 1.61 -13.35 -3.39
C THR A 557 1.75 -13.87 -1.97
N LEU A 558 2.73 -13.38 -1.21
CA LEU A 558 2.83 -13.70 0.20
C LEU A 558 1.64 -13.09 0.94
N TRP A 559 0.91 -13.89 1.72
CA TRP A 559 -0.14 -13.35 2.61
C TRP A 559 0.38 -12.42 3.72
N TRP A 560 1.70 -12.21 3.81
CA TRP A 560 2.33 -11.22 4.68
C TRP A 560 3.55 -10.60 3.98
N GLY A 561 3.75 -9.30 4.15
CA GLY A 561 4.85 -8.55 3.51
C GLY A 561 4.99 -7.15 4.08
N GLU A 562 5.68 -6.23 3.40
CA GLU A 562 5.85 -4.83 3.86
C GLU A 562 4.52 -4.06 3.95
N ASP A 563 3.56 -4.43 3.12
CA ASP A 563 2.17 -3.98 3.14
C ASP A 563 1.36 -4.53 4.34
N HIS A 564 1.95 -5.46 5.11
CA HIS A 564 1.36 -6.06 6.30
C HIS A 564 2.20 -5.85 7.58
N PHE A 565 3.52 -6.10 7.53
CA PHE A 565 4.47 -6.24 8.63
C PHE A 565 5.93 -6.01 8.20
N SER A 566 6.89 -6.43 9.02
CA SER A 566 8.34 -6.17 8.82
C SER A 566 9.14 -7.41 8.41
N LEU A 567 10.33 -7.19 7.84
CA LEU A 567 11.36 -8.22 7.61
C LEU A 567 11.89 -8.90 8.90
N CYS A 568 11.45 -8.47 10.08
CA CYS A 568 12.00 -8.96 11.35
C CYS A 568 11.34 -10.23 11.87
N HIS A 569 10.17 -10.58 11.34
CA HIS A 569 9.38 -11.72 11.77
C HIS A 569 8.83 -12.45 10.54
N HIS A 570 8.50 -13.73 10.69
CA HIS A 570 7.78 -14.55 9.69
C HIS A 570 8.50 -14.83 8.38
N VAL A 571 9.74 -14.38 8.23
CA VAL A 571 10.56 -14.56 7.03
C VAL A 571 11.50 -15.77 7.11
N GLU A 572 11.66 -16.36 8.29
CA GLU A 572 12.46 -17.59 8.45
C GLU A 572 11.78 -18.78 7.74
N GLY A 573 12.58 -19.59 7.06
CA GLY A 573 12.12 -20.67 6.19
C GLY A 573 11.68 -20.24 4.79
N ARG A 574 11.69 -18.93 4.48
CA ARG A 574 11.24 -18.41 3.19
C ARG A 574 12.37 -18.32 2.18
N THR A 575 11.99 -18.39 0.91
CA THR A 575 12.91 -18.13 -0.19
C THR A 575 13.24 -16.64 -0.21
N VAL A 576 14.50 -16.33 -0.43
CA VAL A 576 15.00 -14.97 -0.60
C VAL A 576 15.92 -14.88 -1.80
N VAL A 577 15.88 -13.76 -2.50
CA VAL A 577 16.90 -13.33 -3.44
C VAL A 577 17.62 -12.13 -2.83
N VAL A 578 18.93 -12.23 -2.67
CA VAL A 578 19.72 -11.24 -1.94
C VAL A 578 20.87 -10.73 -2.78
N ALA A 579 20.94 -9.41 -2.93
CA ALA A 579 22.07 -8.70 -3.48
C ALA A 579 22.97 -8.20 -2.35
N TYR A 580 24.23 -8.62 -2.34
CA TYR A 580 25.17 -8.27 -1.28
C TYR A 580 26.59 -7.99 -1.78
N LYS A 581 27.33 -7.15 -1.06
CA LYS A 581 28.74 -6.86 -1.34
C LYS A 581 29.62 -8.02 -0.90
N ALA A 582 30.38 -8.59 -1.83
CA ALA A 582 31.17 -9.79 -1.58
C ALA A 582 32.22 -9.63 -0.47
N GLU A 583 32.85 -8.45 -0.40
CA GLU A 583 33.93 -8.12 0.53
C GLU A 583 33.43 -7.82 1.94
N THR A 584 32.39 -6.98 2.06
CA THR A 584 31.86 -6.54 3.36
C THR A 584 30.78 -7.46 3.91
N LYS A 585 30.20 -8.33 3.07
CA LYS A 585 29.00 -9.13 3.36
C LYS A 585 27.77 -8.28 3.69
N GLU A 586 27.76 -7.03 3.24
CA GLU A 586 26.63 -6.13 3.45
C GLU A 586 25.53 -6.36 2.42
N VAL A 587 24.29 -6.50 2.89
CA VAL A 587 23.09 -6.56 2.05
C VAL A 587 22.76 -5.16 1.54
N GLU A 588 22.59 -5.05 0.23
CA GLU A 588 22.11 -3.85 -0.46
C GLU A 588 20.64 -4.01 -0.89
N ASP A 589 20.21 -5.25 -1.17
CA ASP A 589 18.84 -5.59 -1.51
C ASP A 589 18.47 -6.99 -1.00
N ILE A 590 17.26 -7.14 -0.49
CA ILE A 590 16.70 -8.43 -0.08
C ILE A 590 15.23 -8.51 -0.47
N GLU A 591 14.92 -9.51 -1.29
CA GLU A 591 13.58 -9.76 -1.78
C GLU A 591 13.10 -11.08 -1.18
N VAL A 592 12.08 -11.03 -0.32
CA VAL A 592 11.42 -12.22 0.22
C VAL A 592 10.44 -12.72 -0.81
N ARG A 593 10.64 -13.96 -1.25
CA ARG A 593 9.85 -14.60 -2.29
C ARG A 593 8.90 -15.62 -1.69
N ASP A 594 7.80 -15.82 -2.40
CA ASP A 594 6.95 -16.97 -2.14
C ASP A 594 7.64 -18.25 -2.60
N ASP A 595 7.30 -19.34 -1.94
CA ASP A 595 7.70 -20.67 -2.36
C ASP A 595 6.68 -21.12 -3.41
N LEU A 596 6.97 -20.85 -4.68
CA LEU A 596 6.12 -21.31 -5.77
C LEU A 596 6.30 -22.83 -5.98
N PRO A 597 5.22 -23.58 -6.26
CA PRO A 597 5.33 -25.01 -6.52
C PRO A 597 6.34 -25.28 -7.64
N GLY A 598 7.36 -26.10 -7.35
CA GLY A 598 8.27 -26.59 -8.38
C GLY A 598 7.49 -27.31 -9.48
N GLY A 599 7.91 -27.14 -10.73
CA GLY A 599 7.18 -27.73 -11.85
C GLY A 599 7.01 -29.25 -11.68
N VAL A 600 5.82 -29.75 -11.99
CA VAL A 600 5.59 -31.19 -12.06
C VAL A 600 6.45 -31.69 -13.23
N LYS A 601 7.57 -32.34 -12.90
CA LYS A 601 8.50 -32.92 -13.88
C LYS A 601 7.83 -33.97 -14.76
#